data_AF-A0AA42MXB0-F1
#
_entry.id   AF-A0AA42MXB0-F1
#
_cell.length_a   1.000
_cell.length_b   1.000
_cell.length_c   1.000
_cell.angle_alpha   90.00
_cell.angle_beta   90.00
_cell.angle_gamma   90.00
#
_symmetry.space_group_name_H-M   'P 1'
#
loop_
_entity.id
_entity.type
_entity.pdbx_description
1 polymer ?
#
loop_
_entity_poly.entity_id
_entity_poly.type
_entity_poly.pdbx_seq_one_letter_code
_entity_poly.pdbx_strand_id
1 'polypeptide(L)'
;METGKMDLYGAFRQPARRGLLLLAGLLWATLGQAGEGRHPSYRVSSIPVESLQREAPKLPDLSPYTPEAVQAKIRTLPAGQVVVRGMLEQNPLVEFTGGDERLREWVKRQGEMPQVVFIEGGYVTPKELARSLPEKYFRETEPGVYLARLPIVVSQGATLHIGKETKDFRLSSERGAFLINDGKLFITDRHCAPAPRCWASAR
;
A
#
# COMPACT_ATOMS: atom_id res chain seq x y z
N MET A 1 79.82 -2.40 50.48
CA MET A 1 79.35 -3.53 49.64
C MET A 1 79.67 -3.12 48.21
N GLU A 2 80.79 -3.53 47.64
CA GLU A 2 81.11 -4.91 47.19
C GLU A 2 80.27 -5.31 45.97
N THR A 3 80.79 -5.92 44.90
CA THR A 3 82.17 -6.22 44.41
C THR A 3 82.03 -6.54 42.90
N GLY A 4 83.01 -6.40 42.00
CA GLY A 4 84.36 -5.84 42.04
C GLY A 4 85.19 -6.33 40.82
N LYS A 5 86.28 -5.62 40.46
CA LYS A 5 87.30 -5.97 39.41
C LYS A 5 86.77 -5.91 37.94
N MET A 6 87.54 -5.60 36.88
CA MET A 6 88.96 -5.87 36.50
C MET A 6 89.19 -7.38 36.22
N ASP A 7 89.97 -7.89 35.28
CA ASP A 7 90.72 -7.40 34.08
C ASP A 7 91.05 -8.68 33.23
N LEU A 8 91.82 -8.77 32.12
CA LEU A 8 92.76 -7.91 31.37
C LEU A 8 92.92 -8.52 29.93
N TYR A 9 93.55 -7.80 28.98
CA TYR A 9 93.97 -8.23 27.61
C TYR A 9 92.85 -8.53 26.59
N GLY A 10 92.99 -8.23 25.29
CA GLY A 10 94.05 -7.57 24.49
C GLY A 10 93.64 -7.57 22.99
N ALA A 11 94.40 -7.12 22.00
CA ALA A 11 95.61 -6.29 21.93
C ALA A 11 95.84 -5.83 20.46
N PHE A 12 96.40 -4.62 20.24
CA PHE A 12 96.84 -4.07 18.92
C PHE A 12 95.70 -3.82 17.88
N ARG A 13 95.77 -2.87 16.92
CA ARG A 13 96.78 -1.83 16.58
C ARG A 13 96.08 -0.61 15.93
N GLN A 14 96.54 0.61 16.22
CA GLN A 14 96.33 1.83 15.40
C GLN A 14 97.41 1.89 14.27
N PRO A 15 97.45 2.86 13.32
CA PRO A 15 96.70 4.12 13.13
C PRO A 15 96.05 4.23 11.70
N ALA A 16 95.62 5.35 11.10
CA ALA A 16 95.91 6.77 11.36
C ALA A 16 94.90 7.82 10.84
N ARG A 17 94.80 8.91 11.62
CA ARG A 17 94.77 10.35 11.25
C ARG A 17 93.78 10.89 10.19
N ARG A 18 92.99 11.88 10.64
CA ARG A 18 92.89 13.29 10.16
C ARG A 18 93.06 13.49 8.63
N GLY A 19 92.09 13.98 7.85
CA GLY A 19 90.87 14.73 8.19
C GLY A 19 91.12 16.24 8.20
N LEU A 20 90.60 16.97 7.19
CA LEU A 20 90.65 18.43 7.12
C LEU A 20 89.49 19.02 6.27
N LEU A 21 88.77 19.96 6.89
CA LEU A 21 87.97 21.09 6.40
C LEU A 21 87.21 21.06 5.05
N LEU A 22 85.93 21.43 5.17
CA LEU A 22 85.04 21.99 4.14
C LEU A 22 85.63 23.26 3.48
N LEU A 23 85.34 23.51 2.20
CA LEU A 23 84.41 24.58 1.78
C LEU A 23 84.22 24.73 0.25
N ALA A 24 83.01 25.18 -0.11
CA ALA A 24 82.60 25.94 -1.31
C ALA A 24 82.88 25.39 -2.74
N GLY A 25 81.86 25.46 -3.61
CA GLY A 25 82.06 25.36 -5.07
C GLY A 25 80.83 25.02 -5.92
N LEU A 26 80.01 26.02 -6.25
CA LEU A 26 79.19 26.14 -7.48
C LEU A 26 78.59 24.86 -8.11
N LEU A 27 77.29 24.65 -7.88
CA LEU A 27 76.39 23.96 -8.82
C LEU A 27 75.13 24.82 -9.01
N TRP A 28 75.01 25.45 -10.18
CA TRP A 28 73.87 26.27 -10.59
C TRP A 28 73.45 25.86 -12.00
N ALA A 29 72.14 25.73 -12.22
CA ALA A 29 71.51 25.32 -13.49
C ALA A 29 72.04 24.00 -14.09
N THR A 30 71.27 22.93 -14.14
CA THR A 30 70.05 22.91 -14.96
C THR A 30 69.13 21.75 -14.57
N LEU A 31 67.86 22.05 -14.32
CA LEU A 31 66.75 21.42 -15.04
C LEU A 31 65.47 22.22 -14.78
N GLY A 32 64.93 22.83 -15.84
CA GLY A 32 63.53 23.24 -15.83
C GLY A 32 62.68 22.00 -16.08
N GLN A 33 61.87 21.61 -15.10
CA GLN A 33 60.71 20.75 -15.31
C GLN A 33 59.47 21.55 -14.94
N ALA A 34 58.50 21.61 -15.84
CA ALA A 34 57.27 22.33 -15.59
C ALA A 34 56.51 21.63 -14.45
N GLY A 35 56.23 22.37 -13.37
CA GLY A 35 55.34 21.93 -12.31
C GLY A 35 53.90 21.94 -12.79
N GLU A 36 53.56 21.05 -13.73
CA GLU A 36 52.23 20.95 -14.30
C GLU A 36 51.23 20.66 -13.17
N GLY A 37 50.23 21.55 -13.05
CA GLY A 37 49.31 21.59 -11.92
C GLY A 37 48.44 20.35 -11.84
N ARG A 38 48.96 19.29 -11.20
CA ARG A 38 48.34 17.97 -11.18
C ARG A 38 47.09 17.98 -10.30
N HIS A 39 45.98 18.39 -10.90
CA HIS A 39 44.64 18.32 -10.32
C HIS A 39 44.42 16.94 -9.68
N PRO A 40 43.85 16.87 -8.46
CA PRO A 40 43.67 15.60 -7.77
C PRO A 40 42.83 14.65 -8.63
N SER A 41 43.41 13.51 -8.99
CA SER A 41 42.80 12.56 -9.93
C SER A 41 41.44 12.11 -9.40
N TYR A 42 40.37 12.41 -10.14
CA TYR A 42 39.01 12.08 -9.78
C TYR A 42 38.87 10.56 -9.55
N ARG A 43 38.75 10.17 -8.27
CA ARG A 43 38.58 8.77 -7.85
C ARG A 43 37.12 8.50 -7.54
N VAL A 44 36.49 7.68 -8.38
CA VAL A 44 35.25 7.01 -8.02
C VAL A 44 35.61 5.78 -7.18
N SER A 45 35.16 5.74 -5.93
CA SER A 45 35.23 4.55 -5.08
C SER A 45 33.84 3.98 -4.87
N SER A 46 33.57 2.79 -5.40
CA SER A 46 32.39 2.00 -5.04
C SER A 46 32.53 1.42 -3.64
N ILE A 47 31.43 1.38 -2.89
CA ILE A 47 31.32 0.55 -1.70
C ILE A 47 30.93 -0.87 -2.18
N PRO A 48 31.48 -1.96 -1.60
CA PRO A 48 31.11 -3.33 -1.95
C PRO A 48 29.60 -3.56 -1.87
N VAL A 49 29.00 -4.18 -2.89
CA VAL A 49 27.54 -4.37 -2.99
C VAL A 49 27.03 -5.31 -1.89
N GLU A 50 27.91 -6.13 -1.35
CA GLU A 50 27.72 -7.03 -0.22
C GLU A 50 27.24 -6.27 1.03
N SER A 51 27.69 -5.03 1.27
CA SER A 51 27.18 -4.22 2.40
C SER A 51 25.80 -3.61 2.16
N LEU A 52 25.23 -3.77 0.96
CA LEU A 52 23.87 -3.40 0.61
C LEU A 52 22.94 -4.62 0.52
N GLN A 53 23.46 -5.85 0.67
CA GLN A 53 22.64 -7.06 0.73
C GLN A 53 21.83 -7.06 2.02
N ARG A 54 20.52 -6.90 1.89
CA ARG A 54 19.54 -7.13 2.94
C ARG A 54 18.90 -8.49 2.74
N GLU A 55 18.61 -9.21 3.83
CA GLU A 55 17.76 -10.40 3.76
C GLU A 55 16.42 -10.05 3.10
N ALA A 56 15.93 -10.93 2.23
CA ALA A 56 14.66 -10.73 1.56
C ALA A 56 13.50 -10.73 2.59
N PRO A 57 12.55 -9.79 2.51
CA PRO A 57 11.44 -9.73 3.46
C PRO A 57 10.57 -10.99 3.35
N LYS A 58 10.25 -11.60 4.49
CA LYS A 58 9.34 -12.75 4.56
C LYS A 58 7.91 -12.28 4.29
N LEU A 59 7.41 -12.57 3.10
CA LEU A 59 6.02 -12.27 2.71
C LEU A 59 5.05 -13.29 3.34
N PRO A 60 3.78 -12.90 3.61
CA PRO A 60 2.72 -13.86 3.94
C PRO A 60 2.48 -14.85 2.78
N ASP A 61 2.13 -16.09 3.10
CA ASP A 61 1.67 -17.05 2.09
C ASP A 61 0.33 -16.58 1.48
N LEU A 62 0.20 -16.72 0.17
CA LEU A 62 -0.97 -16.34 -0.62
C LEU A 62 -1.81 -17.54 -1.05
N SER A 63 -1.28 -18.76 -0.90
CA SER A 63 -1.92 -20.03 -1.27
C SER A 63 -3.35 -20.23 -0.74
N PRO A 64 -3.76 -19.78 0.47
CA PRO A 64 -5.13 -19.97 0.96
C PRO A 64 -6.18 -18.96 0.44
N TYR A 65 -5.81 -17.98 -0.40
CA TYR A 65 -6.75 -16.97 -0.93
C TYR A 65 -7.46 -17.42 -2.22
N THR A 66 -8.13 -18.57 -2.17
CA THR A 66 -8.85 -19.13 -3.33
C THR A 66 -10.35 -18.76 -3.33
N PRO A 67 -11.06 -18.82 -4.48
CA PRO A 67 -12.51 -18.61 -4.54
C PRO A 67 -13.30 -19.57 -3.65
N GLU A 68 -12.86 -20.83 -3.55
CA GLU A 68 -13.49 -21.87 -2.72
C GLU A 68 -13.37 -21.53 -1.23
N ALA A 69 -12.21 -21.01 -0.81
CA ALA A 69 -11.97 -20.50 0.54
C ALA A 69 -12.76 -19.21 0.85
N VAL A 70 -13.28 -18.51 -0.16
CA VAL A 70 -14.26 -17.42 0.03
C VAL A 70 -15.68 -17.98 0.13
N GLN A 71 -16.08 -18.88 -0.78
CA GLN A 71 -17.41 -19.52 -0.75
C GLN A 71 -17.67 -20.24 0.58
N ALA A 72 -16.66 -20.92 1.14
CA ALA A 72 -16.72 -21.58 2.45
C ALA A 72 -16.94 -20.65 3.66
N LYS A 73 -16.79 -19.32 3.48
CA LYS A 73 -17.05 -18.31 4.53
C LYS A 73 -18.48 -17.76 4.47
N ILE A 74 -19.22 -18.03 3.40
CA ILE A 74 -20.59 -17.56 3.21
C ILE A 74 -21.54 -18.42 4.04
N ARG A 75 -22.35 -17.78 4.88
CA ARG A 75 -23.45 -18.43 5.61
C ARG A 75 -24.77 -17.94 5.02
N THR A 76 -25.58 -18.86 4.51
CA THR A 76 -26.86 -18.58 3.83
C THR A 76 -28.07 -18.59 4.76
N LEU A 77 -27.88 -18.92 6.05
CA LEU A 77 -28.92 -18.96 7.07
C LEU A 77 -28.48 -18.17 8.31
N PRO A 78 -29.40 -17.45 8.99
CA PRO A 78 -30.80 -17.22 8.60
C PRO A 78 -30.92 -16.34 7.36
N ALA A 79 -32.10 -16.35 6.72
CA ALA A 79 -32.43 -15.36 5.69
C ALA A 79 -32.54 -13.96 6.33
N GLY A 80 -32.03 -12.94 5.64
CA GLY A 80 -32.03 -11.57 6.13
C GLY A 80 -33.30 -10.80 5.79
N GLN A 81 -33.51 -9.71 6.53
CA GLN A 81 -34.59 -8.76 6.34
C GLN A 81 -34.11 -7.57 5.50
N VAL A 82 -34.99 -7.03 4.67
CA VAL A 82 -34.74 -5.80 3.89
C VAL A 82 -35.74 -4.75 4.34
N VAL A 83 -35.27 -3.57 4.78
CA VAL A 83 -36.13 -2.47 5.23
C VAL A 83 -35.70 -1.15 4.61
N VAL A 84 -36.65 -0.24 4.37
CA VAL A 84 -36.34 1.12 3.91
C VAL A 84 -36.56 2.07 5.09
N ARG A 85 -35.57 2.93 5.38
CA ARG A 85 -35.64 3.95 6.43
C ARG A 85 -35.27 5.33 5.87
N GLY A 86 -35.55 6.38 6.63
CA GLY A 86 -35.00 7.70 6.36
C GLY A 86 -33.47 7.69 6.48
N MET A 87 -32.80 8.52 5.68
CA MET A 87 -31.34 8.64 5.65
C MET A 87 -30.78 9.45 6.84
N LEU A 88 -31.66 10.23 7.50
CA LEU A 88 -31.36 11.03 8.68
C LEU A 88 -31.20 10.17 9.94
N GLU A 89 -30.39 10.64 10.88
CA GLU A 89 -30.17 10.06 12.23
C GLU A 89 -29.61 8.62 12.24
N GLN A 90 -29.25 8.07 11.07
CA GLN A 90 -28.66 6.74 10.97
C GLN A 90 -27.14 6.83 11.18
N ASN A 91 -26.62 6.17 12.22
CA ASN A 91 -25.20 6.23 12.60
C ASN A 91 -24.20 5.97 11.44
N PRO A 92 -24.40 4.95 10.55
CA PRO A 92 -23.46 4.70 9.44
C PRO A 92 -23.47 5.77 8.35
N LEU A 93 -24.49 6.65 8.33
CA LEU A 93 -24.67 7.66 7.28
C LEU A 93 -24.22 9.06 7.71
N VAL A 94 -23.91 9.30 9.00
CA VAL A 94 -23.55 10.63 9.51
C VAL A 94 -22.37 11.25 8.76
N GLU A 95 -21.37 10.46 8.36
CA GLU A 95 -20.23 10.94 7.57
C GLU A 95 -20.61 11.37 6.14
N PHE A 96 -21.70 10.82 5.59
CA PHE A 96 -22.20 11.07 4.23
C PHE A 96 -23.31 12.14 4.19
N THR A 97 -24.10 12.27 5.25
CA THR A 97 -25.21 13.24 5.39
C THR A 97 -24.84 14.49 6.19
N GLY A 98 -23.70 14.49 6.89
CA GLY A 98 -23.31 15.53 7.85
C GLY A 98 -23.30 16.96 7.29
N GLY A 99 -24.17 17.80 7.84
CA GLY A 99 -24.35 19.21 7.50
C GLY A 99 -25.48 19.46 6.49
N ASP A 100 -26.30 20.47 6.77
CA ASP A 100 -27.54 20.81 6.04
C ASP A 100 -27.37 20.91 4.52
N GLU A 101 -26.19 21.32 4.05
CA GLU A 101 -25.87 21.46 2.64
C GLU A 101 -25.85 20.11 1.90
N ARG A 102 -25.37 19.05 2.56
CA ARG A 102 -25.33 17.69 2.00
C ARG A 102 -26.73 17.11 1.89
N LEU A 103 -27.59 17.38 2.87
CA LEU A 103 -28.98 16.92 2.85
C LEU A 103 -29.75 17.43 1.61
N ARG A 104 -29.53 18.69 1.21
CA ARG A 104 -30.17 19.26 -0.01
C ARG A 104 -29.79 18.52 -1.28
N GLU A 105 -28.54 18.08 -1.42
CA GLU A 105 -28.10 17.30 -2.59
C GLU A 105 -28.71 15.88 -2.56
N TRP A 106 -28.86 15.25 -1.40
CA TRP A 106 -29.57 13.97 -1.28
C TRP A 106 -31.06 14.09 -1.64
N VAL A 107 -31.75 15.15 -1.16
CA VAL A 107 -33.14 15.47 -1.56
C VAL A 107 -33.24 15.64 -3.08
N LYS A 108 -32.32 16.38 -3.69
CA LYS A 108 -32.29 16.63 -5.14
C LYS A 108 -32.05 15.36 -5.96
N ARG A 109 -31.15 14.47 -5.53
CA ARG A 109 -30.86 13.19 -6.21
C ARG A 109 -32.02 12.20 -6.10
N GLN A 110 -32.66 12.13 -4.94
CA GLN A 110 -33.77 11.21 -4.71
C GLN A 110 -35.14 11.77 -5.14
N GLY A 111 -35.31 13.09 -5.23
CA GLY A 111 -36.58 13.74 -5.62
C GLY A 111 -37.71 13.58 -4.58
N GLU A 112 -37.39 13.01 -3.42
CA GLU A 112 -38.26 12.80 -2.26
C GLU A 112 -37.41 12.92 -0.99
N MET A 113 -38.01 12.79 0.20
CA MET A 113 -37.25 12.80 1.45
C MET A 113 -36.21 11.66 1.45
N PRO A 114 -34.91 11.93 1.72
CA PRO A 114 -33.86 10.93 1.53
C PRO A 114 -34.08 9.64 2.31
N GLN A 115 -34.01 8.53 1.59
CA GLN A 115 -34.19 7.17 2.06
C GLN A 115 -32.96 6.31 1.78
N VAL A 116 -32.87 5.20 2.50
CA VAL A 116 -31.81 4.20 2.42
C VAL A 116 -32.41 2.80 2.62
N VAL A 117 -31.86 1.82 1.90
CA VAL A 117 -32.15 0.41 2.11
C VAL A 117 -31.19 -0.13 3.17
N PHE A 118 -31.71 -0.71 4.24
CA PHE A 118 -30.94 -1.53 5.19
C PHE A 118 -31.17 -3.01 4.93
N ILE A 119 -30.09 -3.79 5.04
CA ILE A 119 -30.10 -5.25 5.05
C ILE A 119 -29.73 -5.70 6.46
N GLU A 120 -30.62 -6.44 7.12
CA GLU A 120 -30.53 -6.75 8.56
C GLU A 120 -30.65 -8.26 8.84
N GLY A 121 -30.07 -8.72 9.95
CA GLY A 121 -30.42 -10.02 10.57
C GLY A 121 -30.00 -11.32 9.86
N GLY A 122 -29.54 -11.30 8.61
CA GLY A 122 -29.20 -12.53 7.89
C GLY A 122 -28.69 -12.34 6.46
N TYR A 123 -28.74 -13.41 5.67
CA TYR A 123 -28.26 -13.49 4.28
C TYR A 123 -29.29 -12.97 3.27
N VAL A 124 -28.85 -12.12 2.33
CA VAL A 124 -29.67 -11.56 1.24
C VAL A 124 -28.86 -11.48 -0.07
N THR A 125 -29.54 -11.76 -1.19
CA THR A 125 -29.04 -11.60 -2.57
C THR A 125 -29.69 -10.42 -3.30
N PRO A 126 -29.09 -9.91 -4.39
CA PRO A 126 -29.74 -8.94 -5.29
C PRO A 126 -31.13 -9.35 -5.79
N LYS A 127 -31.35 -10.66 -5.98
CA LYS A 127 -32.65 -11.22 -6.38
C LYS A 127 -33.71 -11.11 -5.29
N GLU A 128 -33.32 -11.15 -4.02
CA GLU A 128 -34.20 -10.93 -2.87
C GLU A 128 -34.42 -9.43 -2.62
N LEU A 129 -33.41 -8.58 -2.85
CA LEU A 129 -33.59 -7.12 -2.87
C LEU A 129 -34.66 -6.70 -3.91
N ALA A 130 -34.58 -7.23 -5.14
CA ALA A 130 -35.57 -6.95 -6.20
C ALA A 130 -36.97 -7.51 -5.95
N ARG A 131 -37.13 -8.44 -5.00
CA ARG A 131 -38.45 -8.97 -4.57
C ARG A 131 -39.02 -8.20 -3.37
N SER A 132 -38.15 -7.68 -2.52
CA SER A 132 -38.53 -6.99 -1.27
C SER A 132 -38.71 -5.48 -1.42
N LEU A 133 -38.21 -4.88 -2.52
CA LEU A 133 -38.19 -3.43 -2.74
C LEU A 133 -39.04 -3.02 -3.95
N PRO A 134 -39.76 -1.88 -3.87
CA PRO A 134 -40.37 -1.25 -5.03
C PRO A 134 -39.37 -0.94 -6.17
N GLU A 135 -39.79 -1.16 -7.41
CA GLU A 135 -38.96 -0.95 -8.62
C GLU A 135 -38.34 0.45 -8.76
N LYS A 136 -38.93 1.47 -8.12
CA LYS A 136 -38.35 2.82 -8.10
C LYS A 136 -37.02 2.88 -7.34
N TYR A 137 -36.86 2.07 -6.29
CA TYR A 137 -35.65 2.02 -5.45
C TYR A 137 -34.64 0.98 -5.92
N PHE A 138 -35.09 -0.21 -6.30
CA PHE A 138 -34.25 -1.31 -6.76
C PHE A 138 -35.03 -2.17 -7.75
N ARG A 139 -34.45 -2.49 -8.91
CA ARG A 139 -35.11 -3.36 -9.90
C ARG A 139 -34.13 -4.19 -10.70
N GLU A 140 -34.62 -5.31 -11.21
CA GLU A 140 -34.02 -6.03 -12.33
C GLU A 140 -34.30 -5.23 -13.63
N THR A 141 -33.29 -5.02 -14.48
CA THR A 141 -33.46 -4.34 -15.79
C THR A 141 -33.34 -5.30 -16.97
N GLU A 142 -32.56 -6.35 -16.80
CA GLU A 142 -32.43 -7.54 -17.65
C GLU A 142 -32.24 -8.74 -16.70
N PRO A 143 -32.46 -10.00 -17.11
CA PRO A 143 -32.18 -11.16 -16.27
C PRO A 143 -30.78 -11.13 -15.63
N GLY A 144 -30.75 -11.10 -14.29
CA GLY A 144 -29.53 -11.01 -13.48
C GLY A 144 -28.84 -9.63 -13.44
N VAL A 145 -29.40 -8.60 -14.06
CA VAL A 145 -28.88 -7.21 -14.06
C VAL A 145 -29.74 -6.36 -13.15
N TYR A 146 -29.19 -5.92 -12.01
CA TYR A 146 -29.91 -5.08 -11.06
C TYR A 146 -29.42 -3.62 -11.08
N LEU A 147 -30.35 -2.70 -10.81
CA LEU A 147 -30.08 -1.27 -10.67
C LEU A 147 -30.59 -0.77 -9.32
N ALA A 148 -29.67 -0.33 -8.46
CA ALA A 148 -29.99 0.40 -7.23
C ALA A 148 -30.11 1.90 -7.51
N ARG A 149 -31.17 2.51 -6.96
CA ARG A 149 -31.44 3.97 -6.98
C ARG A 149 -31.58 4.59 -5.59
N LEU A 150 -31.36 3.81 -4.54
CA LEU A 150 -31.12 4.29 -3.17
C LEU A 150 -29.73 3.82 -2.70
N PRO A 151 -29.13 4.46 -1.70
CA PRO A 151 -28.07 3.87 -0.90
C PRO A 151 -28.50 2.54 -0.28
N ILE A 152 -27.54 1.63 -0.10
CA ILE A 152 -27.72 0.34 0.55
C ILE A 152 -26.70 0.24 1.71
N VAL A 153 -27.17 -0.16 2.88
CA VAL A 153 -26.35 -0.42 4.07
C VAL A 153 -26.51 -1.89 4.45
N VAL A 154 -25.41 -2.64 4.47
CA VAL A 154 -25.36 -3.99 5.05
C VAL A 154 -25.09 -3.84 6.54
N SER A 155 -26.12 -3.97 7.37
CA SER A 155 -26.01 -3.80 8.82
C SER A 155 -25.16 -4.89 9.47
N GLN A 156 -24.69 -4.64 10.69
CA GLN A 156 -24.00 -5.64 11.51
C GLN A 156 -24.85 -6.93 11.63
N GLY A 157 -24.17 -8.07 11.55
CA GLY A 157 -24.81 -9.40 11.54
C GLY A 157 -25.43 -9.83 10.20
N ALA A 158 -25.76 -8.89 9.30
CA ALA A 158 -26.28 -9.20 7.97
C ALA A 158 -25.18 -9.66 7.00
N THR A 159 -25.58 -10.28 5.89
CA THR A 159 -24.70 -10.70 4.81
C THR A 159 -25.33 -10.40 3.45
N LEU A 160 -24.72 -9.50 2.68
CA LEU A 160 -25.05 -9.31 1.26
C LEU A 160 -24.12 -10.19 0.42
N HIS A 161 -24.68 -11.11 -0.36
CA HIS A 161 -23.93 -11.90 -1.34
C HIS A 161 -24.38 -11.58 -2.76
N ILE A 162 -23.43 -11.16 -3.58
CA ILE A 162 -23.57 -10.86 -5.00
C ILE A 162 -22.79 -11.95 -5.75
N GLY A 163 -23.46 -13.02 -6.15
CA GLY A 163 -22.83 -14.21 -6.74
C GLY A 163 -23.05 -14.35 -8.24
N LYS A 164 -22.74 -15.54 -8.77
CA LYS A 164 -22.87 -15.93 -10.19
C LYS A 164 -24.28 -15.82 -10.78
N GLU A 165 -25.32 -15.89 -9.94
CA GLU A 165 -26.70 -15.64 -10.35
C GLU A 165 -26.95 -14.19 -10.77
N THR A 166 -26.05 -13.28 -10.37
CA THR A 166 -26.12 -11.85 -10.66
C THR A 166 -25.11 -11.46 -11.74
N LYS A 167 -25.57 -11.38 -13.00
CA LYS A 167 -24.81 -10.87 -14.16
C LYS A 167 -24.18 -9.49 -13.91
N ASP A 168 -24.93 -8.54 -13.32
CA ASP A 168 -24.49 -7.15 -13.12
C ASP A 168 -25.26 -6.48 -11.96
N PHE A 169 -24.65 -5.52 -11.28
CA PHE A 169 -25.24 -4.77 -10.16
C PHE A 169 -24.77 -3.31 -10.25
N ARG A 170 -25.66 -2.46 -10.74
CA ARG A 170 -25.41 -1.06 -11.09
C ARG A 170 -25.85 -0.14 -9.94
N LEU A 171 -24.98 0.79 -9.56
CA LEU A 171 -25.29 1.88 -8.63
C LEU A 171 -25.59 3.15 -9.45
N SER A 172 -26.80 3.70 -9.34
CA SER A 172 -27.17 4.94 -10.04
C SER A 172 -26.49 6.16 -9.39
N SER A 173 -25.48 6.71 -10.08
CA SER A 173 -24.80 7.95 -9.69
C SER A 173 -25.76 9.14 -9.58
N GLU A 174 -26.64 9.30 -10.58
CA GLU A 174 -27.67 10.35 -10.65
C GLU A 174 -28.56 10.38 -9.40
N ARG A 175 -28.96 9.19 -8.94
CA ARG A 175 -29.84 8.99 -7.79
C ARG A 175 -29.10 8.91 -6.46
N GLY A 176 -27.77 8.95 -6.49
CA GLY A 176 -26.93 8.88 -5.30
C GLY A 176 -26.91 7.50 -4.63
N ALA A 177 -26.99 6.42 -5.40
CA ALA A 177 -26.84 5.08 -4.86
C ALA A 177 -25.37 4.74 -4.56
N PHE A 178 -25.10 4.24 -3.36
CA PHE A 178 -23.81 3.74 -2.89
C PHE A 178 -24.02 2.57 -1.94
N LEU A 179 -22.94 1.87 -1.56
CA LEU A 179 -22.98 0.70 -0.68
C LEU A 179 -22.08 0.92 0.55
N ILE A 180 -22.66 0.81 1.75
CA ILE A 180 -21.95 0.71 3.03
C ILE A 180 -22.03 -0.74 3.52
N ASN A 181 -20.97 -1.24 4.16
CA ASN A 181 -20.97 -2.54 4.81
C ASN A 181 -20.40 -2.46 6.24
N ASP A 182 -21.30 -2.61 7.21
CA ASP A 182 -20.97 -2.86 8.62
C ASP A 182 -21.10 -4.37 8.95
N GLY A 183 -21.75 -5.15 8.08
CA GLY A 183 -21.90 -6.60 8.15
C GLY A 183 -20.88 -7.35 7.29
N LYS A 184 -21.35 -8.31 6.49
CA LYS A 184 -20.52 -9.08 5.55
C LYS A 184 -20.95 -8.82 4.11
N LEU A 185 -19.97 -8.50 3.26
CA LEU A 185 -20.15 -8.37 1.82
C LEU A 185 -19.32 -9.44 1.11
N PHE A 186 -19.99 -10.25 0.28
CA PHE A 186 -19.35 -11.19 -0.62
C PHE A 186 -19.71 -10.82 -2.06
N ILE A 187 -18.70 -10.72 -2.93
CA ILE A 187 -18.87 -10.53 -4.38
C ILE A 187 -18.07 -11.64 -5.04
N THR A 188 -18.74 -12.61 -5.66
CA THR A 188 -18.12 -13.83 -6.22
C THR A 188 -18.49 -14.03 -7.68
N ASP A 189 -17.64 -14.75 -8.42
CA ASP A 189 -17.88 -15.19 -9.81
C ASP A 189 -18.20 -14.07 -10.81
N ARG A 190 -17.92 -12.81 -10.44
CA ARG A 190 -18.18 -11.63 -11.26
C ARG A 190 -17.16 -11.48 -12.38
N HIS A 191 -17.65 -11.16 -13.56
CA HIS A 191 -16.82 -10.87 -14.73
C HIS A 191 -16.19 -9.48 -14.64
N CYS A 192 -15.27 -9.30 -13.69
CA CYS A 192 -14.28 -8.23 -13.74
C CYS A 192 -13.42 -8.44 -14.99
N ALA A 193 -13.79 -7.75 -16.08
CA ALA A 193 -12.95 -7.66 -17.26
C ALA A 193 -11.55 -7.14 -16.85
N PRO A 194 -10.47 -7.59 -17.51
CA PRO A 194 -9.11 -7.27 -17.09
C PRO A 194 -8.88 -5.76 -16.91
N ALA A 195 -8.00 -5.44 -15.96
CA ALA A 195 -7.91 -4.18 -15.21
C ALA A 195 -8.30 -2.87 -15.92
N PRO A 196 -7.85 -2.53 -17.15
CA PRO A 196 -8.20 -1.26 -17.78
C PRO A 196 -9.70 -1.03 -18.00
N ARG A 197 -10.57 -2.06 -18.04
CA ARG A 197 -11.99 -1.87 -18.40
C ARG A 197 -12.91 -1.53 -17.23
N CYS A 198 -12.62 -1.98 -16.01
CA CYS A 198 -13.50 -1.76 -14.84
C CYS A 198 -13.58 -0.29 -14.38
N TRP A 199 -12.63 0.55 -14.78
CA TRP A 199 -12.60 1.99 -14.45
C TRP A 199 -13.00 2.90 -15.63
N ALA A 200 -13.23 2.33 -16.82
CA ALA A 200 -13.38 3.09 -18.05
C ALA A 200 -14.83 3.54 -18.37
N SER A 201 -15.84 2.93 -17.75
CA SER A 201 -17.27 3.20 -17.99
C SER A 201 -17.89 4.23 -17.04
N ALA A 202 -17.08 5.17 -16.54
CA ALA A 202 -17.49 6.28 -15.69
C ALA A 202 -17.44 7.63 -16.43
N ARG A 203 -17.86 7.62 -17.71
CA ARG A 203 -18.05 8.76 -18.61
C ARG A 203 -19.25 8.50 -19.51
#